data_AF-A0A7K1D1F5-F1
#
_entry.id   AF-A0A7K1D1F5-F1
#
_cell.length_a   1.000
_cell.length_b   1.000
_cell.length_c   1.000
_cell.angle_alpha   90.00
_cell.angle_beta   90.00
_cell.angle_gamma   90.00
#
_symmetry.space_group_name_H-M   'P 1'
#
loop_
_entity.id
_entity.type
_entity.pdbx_description
1 polymer ?
#
loop_
_entity_poly.entity_id
_entity_poly.type
_entity_poly.pdbx_seq_one_letter_code
_entity_poly.pdbx_strand_id
1 'polypeptide(L)'
;RVGMEQAIAARERLGEERFFDVHHNELARDPIGVLRKVYDFLGLTFTDETKVAVEEWQKANRLGAHGEHRYTPEQFGLSSEEIRADYAFYIDRFGVELEG
;
A
#
# COMPACT_ATOMS: atom_id res chain seq x y z
N ARG A 1 7.61 -11.98 -7.87
CA ARG A 1 6.56 -12.30 -8.86
C ARG A 1 5.64 -13.41 -8.37
N VAL A 2 6.09 -14.67 -8.23
CA VAL A 2 5.25 -15.84 -7.85
C VAL A 2 4.35 -15.58 -6.65
N GLY A 3 4.86 -14.98 -5.57
CA GLY A 3 4.04 -14.67 -4.39
C GLY A 3 2.83 -13.77 -4.68
N MET A 4 2.99 -12.76 -5.56
CA MET A 4 1.90 -11.86 -5.95
C MET A 4 0.89 -12.54 -6.87
N GLU A 5 1.36 -13.37 -7.80
CA GLU A 5 0.48 -14.18 -8.66
C GLU A 5 -0.37 -15.14 -7.82
N GLN A 6 0.23 -15.79 -6.82
CA GLN A 6 -0.49 -16.68 -5.90
C GLN A 6 -1.48 -15.90 -5.01
N ALA A 7 -1.14 -14.69 -4.58
CA ALA A 7 -2.05 -13.85 -3.82
C ALA A 7 -3.28 -13.44 -4.66
N ILE A 8 -3.10 -13.07 -5.93
CA ILE A 8 -4.21 -12.78 -6.85
C ILE A 8 -5.06 -14.02 -7.09
N ALA A 9 -4.47 -15.17 -7.39
CA ALA A 9 -5.21 -16.41 -7.59
C ALA A 9 -6.00 -16.82 -6.32
N ALA A 10 -5.44 -16.58 -5.13
CA ALA A 10 -6.14 -16.80 -3.88
C ALA A 10 -7.34 -15.85 -3.73
N ARG A 11 -7.20 -14.56 -4.08
CA ARG A 11 -8.31 -13.60 -4.09
C ARG A 11 -9.43 -14.04 -5.02
N GLU A 12 -9.12 -14.44 -6.24
CA GLU A 12 -10.13 -14.89 -7.22
C GLU A 12 -10.93 -16.09 -6.71
N ARG A 13 -10.25 -17.06 -6.08
CA ARG A 13 -10.89 -18.24 -5.47
C ARG A 13 -11.72 -17.88 -4.24
N LEU A 14 -11.28 -16.91 -3.48
CA LEU A 14 -11.92 -16.52 -2.24
C LEU A 14 -13.13 -15.62 -2.56
N GLY A 15 -12.95 -14.53 -3.28
CA GLY A 15 -13.92 -13.48 -3.52
C GLY A 15 -13.30 -12.13 -3.18
N GLU A 16 -13.41 -11.17 -4.09
CA GLU A 16 -12.78 -9.84 -3.94
C GLU A 16 -13.38 -9.03 -2.79
N GLU A 17 -14.63 -9.30 -2.40
CA GLU A 17 -15.33 -8.60 -1.31
C GLU A 17 -14.68 -8.79 0.07
N ARG A 18 -13.76 -9.76 0.20
CA ARG A 18 -13.02 -10.02 1.44
C ARG A 18 -11.70 -9.27 1.54
N PHE A 19 -11.37 -8.49 0.53
CA PHE A 19 -10.13 -7.75 0.47
C PHE A 19 -10.41 -6.26 0.32
N PHE A 20 -9.60 -5.47 1.01
CA PHE A 20 -9.60 -4.02 0.89
C PHE A 20 -8.19 -3.58 0.48
N ASP A 21 -8.09 -2.89 -0.65
CA ASP A 21 -6.83 -2.43 -1.21
C ASP A 21 -6.50 -1.03 -0.70
N VAL A 22 -5.29 -0.87 -0.14
CA VAL A 22 -4.77 0.42 0.32
C VAL A 22 -3.56 0.80 -0.52
N HIS A 23 -3.68 1.88 -1.29
CA HIS A 23 -2.56 2.42 -2.05
C HIS A 23 -1.62 3.22 -1.13
N HIS A 24 -0.31 2.97 -1.27
CA HIS A 24 0.71 3.65 -0.48
C HIS A 24 0.61 5.19 -0.56
N ASN A 25 0.51 5.75 -1.78
CA ASN A 25 0.40 7.19 -1.99
C ASN A 25 -0.86 7.80 -1.37
N GLU A 26 -1.98 7.09 -1.43
CA GLU A 26 -3.22 7.50 -0.78
C GLU A 26 -3.07 7.53 0.74
N LEU A 27 -2.48 6.47 1.32
CA LEU A 27 -2.23 6.37 2.75
C LEU A 27 -1.24 7.43 3.24
N ALA A 28 -0.19 7.71 2.47
CA ALA A 28 0.79 8.75 2.81
C ALA A 28 0.16 10.16 2.79
N ARG A 29 -0.76 10.41 1.85
CA ARG A 29 -1.41 11.70 1.67
C ARG A 29 -2.56 11.95 2.66
N ASP A 30 -3.42 10.95 2.87
CA ASP A 30 -4.61 11.05 3.72
C ASP A 30 -4.82 9.77 4.55
N PRO A 31 -4.01 9.58 5.60
CA PRO A 31 -4.06 8.37 6.41
C PRO A 31 -5.36 8.23 7.20
N ILE A 32 -5.94 9.34 7.65
CA ILE A 32 -7.23 9.33 8.37
C ILE A 32 -8.36 8.96 7.41
N GLY A 33 -8.36 9.50 6.18
CA GLY A 33 -9.33 9.14 5.16
C GLY A 33 -9.28 7.66 4.80
N VAL A 34 -8.07 7.10 4.61
CA VAL A 34 -7.90 5.65 4.35
C VAL A 34 -8.42 4.81 5.52
N LEU A 35 -8.05 5.15 6.76
CA LEU A 35 -8.50 4.38 7.92
C LEU A 35 -10.02 4.40 8.10
N ARG A 36 -10.68 5.53 7.80
CA ARG A 36 -12.15 5.57 7.79
C ARG A 36 -12.74 4.57 6.80
N LYS A 37 -12.21 4.52 5.57
CA LYS A 37 -12.66 3.55 4.55
C LYS A 37 -12.42 2.10 4.99
N VAL A 38 -11.28 1.82 5.64
CA VAL A 38 -10.98 0.48 6.18
C VAL A 38 -11.98 0.10 7.28
N TYR A 39 -12.29 1.02 8.20
CA TYR A 39 -13.27 0.79 9.25
C TYR A 39 -14.66 0.54 8.68
N ASP A 40 -15.09 1.36 7.70
CA ASP A 40 -16.36 1.17 7.00
C ASP A 40 -16.42 -0.20 6.31
N PHE A 41 -15.34 -0.63 5.63
CA PHE A 41 -15.23 -1.95 5.01
C PHE A 41 -15.36 -3.09 6.03
N LEU A 42 -14.77 -2.95 7.21
CA LEU A 42 -14.84 -3.93 8.30
C LEU A 42 -16.17 -3.88 9.07
N GLY A 43 -17.05 -2.92 8.79
CA GLY A 43 -18.28 -2.69 9.57
C GLY A 43 -18.01 -2.18 10.98
N LEU A 44 -16.90 -1.47 11.19
CA LEU A 44 -16.48 -0.91 12.47
C LEU A 44 -16.72 0.60 12.52
N THR A 45 -17.00 1.13 13.71
CA THR A 45 -17.16 2.58 13.91
C THR A 45 -15.80 3.25 14.08
N PHE A 46 -15.47 4.19 13.20
CA PHE A 46 -14.29 5.05 13.37
C PHE A 46 -14.60 6.21 14.32
N THR A 47 -14.10 6.13 15.56
CA THR A 47 -14.40 7.10 16.63
C THR A 47 -13.43 8.29 16.65
N ASP A 48 -13.83 9.39 17.30
CA ASP A 48 -12.94 10.52 17.54
C ASP A 48 -11.72 10.13 18.39
N GLU A 49 -11.88 9.20 19.33
CA GLU A 49 -10.77 8.66 20.12
C GLU A 49 -9.75 7.93 19.24
N THR A 50 -10.23 7.11 18.29
CA THR A 50 -9.37 6.41 17.32
C THR A 50 -8.62 7.42 16.46
N LYS A 51 -9.31 8.47 15.99
CA LYS A 51 -8.70 9.55 15.22
C LYS A 51 -7.54 10.20 15.99
N VAL A 52 -7.77 10.57 17.24
CA VAL A 52 -6.76 11.20 18.10
C VAL A 52 -5.55 10.27 18.28
N ALA A 53 -5.78 8.99 18.58
CA ALA A 53 -4.70 8.02 18.78
C ALA A 53 -3.82 7.86 17.51
N VAL A 54 -4.44 7.83 16.33
CA VAL A 54 -3.71 7.78 15.05
C VAL A 54 -2.89 9.05 14.83
N GLU A 55 -3.47 10.23 15.06
CA GLU A 55 -2.78 11.51 14.92
C GLU A 55 -1.57 11.63 15.86
N GLU A 56 -1.70 11.15 17.11
CA GLU A 56 -0.61 11.10 18.07
C GLU A 56 0.51 10.15 17.63
N TRP A 57 0.15 8.96 17.16
CA TRP A 57 1.12 8.00 16.62
C TRP A 57 1.88 8.59 15.43
N GLN A 58 1.21 9.30 14.53
CA GLN A 58 1.88 9.93 13.39
C GLN A 58 2.84 11.05 13.79
N LYS A 59 2.47 11.85 14.80
CA LYS A 59 3.37 12.89 15.33
C LYS A 59 4.63 12.27 15.92
N ALA A 60 4.50 11.15 16.64
CA ALA A 60 5.62 10.44 17.26
C ALA A 60 6.51 9.69 16.24
N ASN A 61 5.94 9.20 15.14
CA ASN A 61 6.61 8.34 14.16
C ASN A 61 6.86 9.03 12.80
N ARG A 62 6.92 10.36 12.78
CA ARG A 62 7.17 11.11 11.54
C ARG A 62 8.49 10.64 10.91
N LEU A 63 8.41 10.04 9.72
CA LEU A 63 9.55 9.58 8.94
C LEU A 63 10.58 10.70 8.76
N GLY A 64 11.85 10.40 9.05
CA GLY A 64 12.96 11.35 9.00
C GLY A 64 14.11 11.08 9.99
N ALA A 65 13.99 10.12 10.91
CA ALA A 65 15.01 9.85 11.93
C ALA A 65 16.20 8.98 11.45
N HIS A 66 16.10 8.34 10.28
CA HIS A 66 17.14 7.48 9.72
C HIS A 66 17.32 7.84 8.24
N GLY A 67 18.53 8.26 7.86
CA GLY A 67 18.81 8.85 6.55
C GLY A 67 18.37 8.01 5.35
N GLU A 68 18.08 8.68 4.23
CA GLU A 68 17.68 8.02 3.00
C GLU A 68 18.89 7.33 2.36
N HIS A 69 19.00 6.02 2.54
CA HIS A 69 19.81 5.19 1.66
C HIS A 69 19.05 5.04 0.33
N ARG A 70 19.41 5.86 -0.66
CA ARG A 70 18.87 5.76 -2.01
C ARG A 70 19.53 4.59 -2.73
N TYR A 71 18.81 3.49 -2.83
CA TYR A 71 19.17 2.35 -3.68
C TYR A 71 18.57 2.52 -5.07
N THR A 72 19.29 2.12 -6.11
CA THR A 72 18.77 2.08 -7.48
C THR A 72 18.72 0.63 -8.00
N PRO A 73 17.78 0.27 -8.88
CA PRO A 73 17.72 -1.07 -9.47
C PRO A 73 19.03 -1.50 -10.14
N GLU A 74 19.74 -0.54 -10.76
CA GLU A 74 20.97 -0.78 -11.51
C GLU A 74 22.10 -1.30 -10.61
N GLN A 75 22.11 -0.94 -9.32
CA GLN A 75 23.08 -1.46 -8.34
C GLN A 75 22.96 -2.97 -8.14
N PHE A 76 21.83 -3.55 -8.52
CA PHE A 76 21.54 -4.98 -8.44
C PHE A 76 21.50 -5.66 -9.83
N GLY A 77 21.92 -4.94 -10.89
CA GLY A 77 21.86 -5.46 -12.26
C GLY A 77 20.44 -5.56 -12.82
N LEU A 78 19.50 -4.76 -12.31
CA LEU A 78 18.12 -4.69 -12.77
C LEU A 78 17.83 -3.32 -13.41
N SER A 79 16.80 -3.24 -14.25
CA SER A 79 16.23 -1.97 -14.69
C SER A 79 14.80 -1.76 -14.17
N SER A 80 14.41 -0.50 -13.98
CA SER A 80 13.03 -0.15 -13.64
C SER A 80 12.03 -0.62 -14.70
N GLU A 81 12.42 -0.65 -15.97
CA GLU A 81 11.58 -1.14 -17.07
C GLU A 81 11.32 -2.65 -16.96
N GLU A 82 12.35 -3.46 -16.73
CA GLU A 82 12.20 -4.91 -16.53
C GLU A 82 11.33 -5.21 -15.31
N ILE A 83 11.52 -4.50 -14.19
CA ILE A 83 10.68 -4.66 -13.00
C ILE A 83 9.22 -4.31 -13.31
N ARG A 84 8.97 -3.20 -14.00
CA ARG A 84 7.60 -2.80 -14.38
C ARG A 84 6.96 -3.84 -15.30
N ALA A 85 7.70 -4.37 -16.27
CA ALA A 85 7.20 -5.42 -17.16
C ALA A 85 6.87 -6.71 -16.39
N ASP A 86 7.74 -7.13 -15.47
CA ASP A 86 7.54 -8.33 -14.65
C ASP A 86 6.32 -8.25 -13.73
N TYR A 87 5.94 -7.05 -13.30
CA TYR A 87 4.82 -6.79 -12.42
C TYR A 87 3.63 -6.11 -13.10
N ALA A 88 3.60 -6.01 -14.43
CA ALA A 88 2.51 -5.37 -15.17
C ALA A 88 1.13 -5.98 -14.82
N PHE A 89 1.06 -7.31 -14.66
CA PHE A 89 -0.15 -8.01 -14.25
C PHE A 89 -0.74 -7.50 -12.91
N TYR A 90 0.12 -7.06 -11.98
CA TYR A 90 -0.28 -6.53 -10.68
C TYR A 90 -0.61 -5.05 -10.78
N ILE A 91 0.24 -4.28 -11.47
CA ILE A 91 0.06 -2.83 -11.69
C ILE A 91 -1.27 -2.57 -12.38
N ASP A 92 -1.56 -3.29 -13.46
CA ASP A 92 -2.78 -3.12 -14.25
C ASP A 92 -4.02 -3.56 -13.47
N ARG A 93 -3.94 -4.69 -12.76
CA ARG A 93 -5.06 -5.26 -12.00
C ARG A 93 -5.53 -4.38 -10.84
N PHE A 94 -4.59 -3.67 -10.21
CA PHE A 94 -4.87 -2.83 -9.04
C PHE A 94 -4.76 -1.33 -9.31
N GLY A 95 -4.36 -0.91 -10.52
CA GLY A 95 -4.19 0.51 -10.85
C GLY A 95 -3.10 1.19 -10.02
N VAL A 96 -1.97 0.50 -9.79
CA VAL A 96 -0.87 1.03 -8.97
C VAL A 96 -0.20 2.20 -9.69
N GLU A 97 -0.13 3.35 -9.03
CA GLU A 97 0.61 4.51 -9.53
C GLU A 97 2.11 4.22 -9.54
N LEU A 98 2.76 4.47 -10.68
CA LEU A 98 4.20 4.29 -10.82
C LEU A 98 4.94 5.50 -10.27
N GLU A 99 5.80 5.26 -9.29
CA GLU A 99 6.75 6.26 -8.82
C GLU A 99 7.91 6.39 -9.83
N GLY A 100 8.38 7.64 -9.98
CA GLY A 100 9.42 8.04 -10.93
C GLY A 100 10.83 7.80 -10.43
#